data_AF-A0A9P3HHX6-F1
#
_entry.id   AF-A0A9P3HHX6-F1
#
_cell.length_a   1.000
_cell.length_b   1.000
_cell.length_c   1.000
_cell.angle_alpha   90.00
_cell.angle_beta   90.00
_cell.angle_gamma   90.00
#
_symmetry.space_group_name_H-M   'P 1'
#
loop_
_entity.id
_entity.type
_entity.pdbx_description
1 polymer ?
#
loop_
_entity_poly.entity_id
_entity_poly.type
_entity_poly.pdbx_seq_one_letter_code
_entity_poly.pdbx_strand_id
1 'polypeptide(L)'
;MSSTSDNVDSSIDAATNGTDFDVASLKNPEYVRKFDRVIDDLQDVYQHKIRPLEKAYNFEHFSSSAPLGNDDIAAKPMVLLIGQYSTGKTTFINSLLKKSYPSSHIGVEPTTDRFVAVMDNPTERIIPGNAAAVSSALPFKGLDKFGQAFLSRFQVSQTPSPVLQNFTIVDTPGILSGDKQRDRGYDYTSVIEWFAERADLVLLLFDSHKLDISNELKAAIHALKGHEEKVRVVLNKSDMVNQQQLMRVYGALMWSLGKVVHSPEVMRVYLVSIWLERPPNAFDDCRSLLDNEKKDLLTDLQQLPVNAAIRKVNEIVKRARLARVHALIMAHLREQMPSFYGKAAALKQLSDNLPQEFKIVSKKYRLPMGDFPDVEKFQEALVGMKFEQFGALNEKLLMASDEALGTDLPELLQRLPHHSSFHGTTAKPEIDSEDEDQDSEDRPLRKGLSRTATRSRYAPAKQERDMAAIVYNIIVFTLVLFFTTVVGGGVAMKMGYDMGPLLDLLKP
;
A
#
# COMPACT_ATOMS: atom_id res chain seq x y z
N MET A 1 26.83 13.98 -66.96
CA MET A 1 28.24 14.23 -66.57
C MET A 1 28.18 15.03 -65.27
N SER A 2 28.09 14.38 -64.11
CA SER A 2 29.22 13.91 -63.27
C SER A 2 30.25 15.03 -63.08
N SER A 3 30.42 15.55 -61.86
CA SER A 3 31.31 14.88 -60.90
C SER A 3 31.02 15.21 -59.43
N THR A 4 31.05 14.14 -58.64
CA THR A 4 31.10 13.95 -57.19
C THR A 4 32.45 14.27 -56.55
N SER A 5 32.41 14.69 -55.26
CA SER A 5 33.22 14.23 -54.09
C SER A 5 33.16 15.33 -53.01
N ASP A 6 33.05 15.14 -51.69
CA ASP A 6 32.85 14.02 -50.77
C ASP A 6 32.51 14.62 -49.39
N ASN A 7 31.91 13.79 -48.53
CA ASN A 7 31.43 14.02 -47.16
C ASN A 7 32.40 14.70 -46.17
N VAL A 8 31.84 15.50 -45.25
CA VAL A 8 32.17 15.45 -43.81
C VAL A 8 30.90 15.73 -42.97
N ASP A 9 30.56 14.77 -42.10
CA ASP A 9 29.59 14.85 -41.02
C ASP A 9 29.77 16.07 -40.10
N SER A 10 28.67 16.67 -39.67
CA SER A 10 28.62 17.34 -38.36
C SER A 10 27.22 17.24 -37.75
N SER A 11 27.04 16.16 -37.00
CA SER A 11 26.09 16.06 -35.90
C SER A 11 26.51 16.99 -34.76
N ILE A 12 25.73 18.04 -34.49
CA ILE A 12 25.70 18.72 -33.19
C ILE A 12 24.24 19.10 -32.87
N ASP A 13 23.71 18.39 -31.89
CA ASP A 13 22.47 18.67 -31.15
C ASP A 13 22.51 20.04 -30.44
N ALA A 14 21.33 20.67 -30.30
CA ALA A 14 21.04 21.51 -29.14
C ALA A 14 19.52 21.73 -28.95
N ALA A 15 18.91 20.80 -28.20
CA ALA A 15 17.97 21.04 -27.11
C ALA A 15 16.83 22.06 -27.30
N THR A 16 15.65 21.55 -27.67
CA THR A 16 14.36 22.22 -27.37
C THR A 16 13.42 21.25 -26.65
N ASN A 17 13.05 21.65 -25.43
CA ASN A 17 11.88 21.24 -24.61
C ASN A 17 11.84 19.86 -23.95
N GLY A 18 12.64 19.68 -22.89
CA GLY A 18 12.37 18.69 -21.84
C GLY A 18 11.46 19.26 -20.75
N THR A 19 10.15 18.95 -20.79
CA THR A 19 9.18 19.20 -19.68
C THR A 19 7.91 18.34 -19.74
N ASP A 20 7.76 17.40 -20.68
CA ASP A 20 6.48 16.75 -20.90
C ASP A 20 6.29 15.51 -19.98
N PHE A 21 5.11 15.38 -19.36
CA PHE A 21 4.66 14.13 -18.74
C PHE A 21 4.65 13.09 -19.87
N ASP A 22 5.64 12.20 -19.96
CA ASP A 22 5.72 11.28 -21.11
C ASP A 22 4.75 10.11 -20.93
N VAL A 23 3.46 10.43 -21.02
CA VAL A 23 2.30 9.54 -20.96
C VAL A 23 2.36 8.47 -22.06
N ALA A 24 3.21 8.62 -23.08
CA ALA A 24 3.43 7.57 -24.07
C ALA A 24 3.98 6.28 -23.43
N SER A 25 4.75 6.38 -22.34
CA SER A 25 5.25 5.22 -21.59
C SER A 25 4.16 4.47 -20.78
N LEU A 26 3.02 5.12 -20.48
CA LEU A 26 1.83 4.46 -19.92
C LEU A 26 1.02 3.70 -20.99
N LYS A 27 1.37 3.84 -22.27
CA LYS A 27 0.71 3.15 -23.37
C LYS A 27 1.48 1.87 -23.68
N ASN A 28 0.97 0.74 -23.20
CA ASN A 28 1.34 -0.53 -23.79
C ASN A 28 0.10 -1.40 -24.06
N PRO A 29 -0.56 -1.21 -25.22
CA PRO A 29 -1.82 -1.88 -25.54
C PRO A 29 -1.69 -3.40 -25.63
N GLU A 30 -0.49 -3.93 -25.88
CA GLU A 30 -0.25 -5.38 -25.89
C GLU A 30 -0.26 -5.94 -24.46
N TYR A 31 0.35 -5.22 -23.52
CA TYR A 31 0.34 -5.57 -22.10
C TYR A 31 -1.09 -5.50 -21.53
N VAL A 32 -1.83 -4.41 -21.78
CA VAL A 32 -3.23 -4.26 -21.33
C VAL A 32 -4.09 -5.43 -21.81
N ARG A 33 -4.02 -5.80 -23.10
CA ARG A 33 -4.78 -6.94 -23.64
C ARG A 33 -4.38 -8.28 -23.04
N LYS A 34 -3.10 -8.47 -22.72
CA LYS A 34 -2.63 -9.69 -22.04
C LYS A 34 -3.19 -9.74 -20.61
N PHE A 35 -3.31 -8.61 -19.93
CA PHE A 35 -3.88 -8.52 -18.58
C PHE A 35 -5.38 -8.72 -18.56
N ASP A 36 -6.12 -8.11 -19.49
CA ASP A 36 -7.57 -8.28 -19.60
C ASP A 36 -7.92 -9.78 -19.71
N ARG A 37 -7.17 -10.53 -20.53
CA ARG A 37 -7.33 -12.00 -20.64
C ARG A 37 -7.05 -12.75 -19.33
N VAL A 38 -6.02 -12.35 -18.57
CA VAL A 38 -5.72 -12.99 -17.28
C VAL A 38 -6.85 -12.73 -16.28
N ILE A 39 -7.46 -11.53 -16.32
CA ILE A 39 -8.60 -11.19 -15.47
C ILE A 39 -9.86 -11.95 -15.90
N ASP A 40 -10.11 -12.11 -17.20
CA ASP A 40 -11.20 -12.93 -17.74
C ASP A 40 -11.05 -14.39 -17.30
N ASP A 41 -9.86 -14.98 -17.48
CA ASP A 41 -9.56 -16.35 -17.03
C ASP A 41 -9.72 -16.49 -15.50
N LEU A 42 -9.31 -15.47 -14.74
CA LEU A 42 -9.46 -15.44 -13.28
C LEU A 42 -10.94 -15.40 -12.85
N GLN A 43 -11.78 -14.65 -13.56
CA GLN A 43 -13.23 -14.64 -13.36
C GLN A 43 -13.83 -16.00 -13.63
N ASP A 44 -13.42 -16.66 -14.71
CA ASP A 44 -13.92 -17.99 -15.08
C ASP A 44 -13.55 -19.02 -14.01
N VAL A 45 -12.30 -19.04 -13.54
CA VAL A 45 -11.86 -19.91 -12.45
C VAL A 45 -12.69 -19.65 -11.18
N TYR A 46 -12.90 -18.38 -10.80
CA TYR A 46 -13.72 -18.06 -9.63
C TYR A 46 -15.17 -18.52 -9.79
N GLN A 47 -15.83 -18.17 -10.90
CA GLN A 47 -17.24 -18.47 -11.14
C GLN A 47 -17.53 -19.97 -11.25
N HIS A 48 -16.62 -20.74 -11.85
CA HIS A 48 -16.84 -22.15 -12.13
C HIS A 48 -16.25 -23.11 -11.09
N LYS A 49 -15.14 -22.75 -10.44
CA LYS A 49 -14.43 -23.66 -9.53
C LYS A 49 -14.54 -23.27 -8.05
N ILE A 50 -14.68 -21.98 -7.72
CA ILE A 50 -14.67 -21.50 -6.32
C ILE A 50 -16.07 -21.11 -5.83
N ARG A 51 -16.78 -20.25 -6.57
CA ARG A 51 -18.11 -19.73 -6.22
C ARG A 51 -19.16 -20.83 -5.97
N PRO A 52 -19.20 -21.95 -6.72
CA PRO A 52 -20.16 -23.02 -6.44
C PRO A 52 -19.91 -23.67 -5.08
N LEU A 53 -18.65 -23.76 -4.64
CA LEU A 53 -18.29 -24.23 -3.30
C LEU A 53 -18.76 -23.23 -2.23
N GLU A 54 -18.51 -21.94 -2.43
CA GLU A 54 -18.98 -20.89 -1.51
C GLU A 54 -20.49 -20.95 -1.28
N LYS A 55 -21.26 -21.09 -2.38
CA LYS A 55 -22.72 -21.20 -2.34
C LYS A 55 -23.19 -22.48 -1.68
N ALA A 56 -22.54 -23.61 -1.95
CA ALA A 56 -22.96 -24.91 -1.42
C ALA A 56 -22.87 -24.99 0.11
N TYR A 57 -21.96 -24.24 0.73
CA TYR A 57 -21.72 -24.24 2.18
C TYR A 57 -22.00 -22.91 2.87
N ASN A 58 -22.73 -21.99 2.22
CA ASN A 58 -23.12 -20.68 2.76
C ASN A 58 -21.93 -19.86 3.29
N PHE A 59 -20.80 -19.87 2.57
CA PHE A 59 -19.58 -19.18 2.99
C PHE A 59 -19.78 -17.70 3.31
N GLU A 60 -20.66 -17.03 2.55
CA GLU A 60 -21.01 -15.62 2.72
C GLU A 60 -21.59 -15.30 4.11
N HIS A 61 -22.21 -16.27 4.79
CA HIS A 61 -22.75 -16.07 6.14
C HIS A 61 -21.64 -15.96 7.21
N PHE A 62 -20.49 -16.58 6.94
CA PHE A 62 -19.38 -16.68 7.90
C PHE A 62 -18.25 -15.69 7.58
N SER A 63 -18.15 -15.28 6.32
CA SER A 63 -17.14 -14.31 5.90
C SER A 63 -17.71 -12.91 5.99
N SER A 64 -16.94 -12.00 6.60
CA SER A 64 -17.23 -10.56 6.59
C SER A 64 -17.13 -9.94 5.18
N SER A 65 -16.65 -10.71 4.19
CA SER A 65 -16.51 -10.27 2.81
C SER A 65 -17.76 -10.61 1.98
N ALA A 66 -18.32 -9.60 1.33
CA ALA A 66 -19.41 -9.79 0.36
C ALA A 66 -18.99 -10.73 -0.78
N PRO A 67 -19.93 -11.42 -1.44
CA PRO A 67 -19.63 -12.17 -2.65
C PRO A 67 -18.95 -11.28 -3.69
N LEU A 68 -17.84 -11.75 -4.24
CA LEU A 68 -17.15 -11.07 -5.31
C LEU A 68 -18.01 -11.15 -6.57
N GLY A 69 -18.44 -10.01 -7.08
CA GLY A 69 -19.03 -9.90 -8.40
C GLY A 69 -17.97 -10.01 -9.48
N ASN A 70 -18.40 -10.31 -10.72
CA ASN A 70 -17.49 -10.20 -11.87
C ASN A 70 -16.91 -8.79 -11.97
N ASP A 71 -17.74 -7.77 -11.73
CA ASP A 71 -17.33 -6.38 -11.78
C ASP A 71 -16.27 -6.04 -10.72
N ASP A 72 -16.30 -6.70 -9.55
CA ASP A 72 -15.26 -6.52 -8.51
C ASP A 72 -13.92 -7.13 -8.97
N ILE A 73 -13.97 -8.30 -9.62
CA ILE A 73 -12.77 -8.97 -10.16
C ILE A 73 -12.23 -8.21 -11.39
N ALA A 74 -13.10 -7.68 -12.25
CA ALA A 74 -12.73 -6.89 -13.43
C ALA A 74 -12.45 -5.41 -13.14
N ALA A 75 -12.72 -4.92 -11.92
CA ALA A 75 -12.55 -3.52 -11.58
C ALA A 75 -11.12 -3.06 -11.88
N LYS A 76 -10.97 -1.97 -12.63
CA LYS A 76 -9.63 -1.42 -12.87
C LYS A 76 -8.99 -1.02 -11.54
N PRO A 77 -7.65 -1.08 -11.45
CA PRO A 77 -6.94 -0.60 -10.27
C PRO A 77 -7.36 0.83 -9.92
N MET A 78 -7.38 1.17 -8.63
CA MET A 78 -7.83 2.47 -8.15
C MET A 78 -6.69 3.23 -7.45
N VAL A 79 -6.46 4.47 -7.88
CA VAL A 79 -5.52 5.41 -7.24
C VAL A 79 -6.32 6.44 -6.45
N LEU A 80 -6.14 6.45 -5.12
CA LEU A 80 -6.80 7.39 -4.22
C LEU A 80 -5.88 8.58 -3.92
N LEU A 81 -6.32 9.81 -4.19
CA LEU A 81 -5.56 11.02 -3.86
C LEU A 81 -6.10 11.64 -2.57
N ILE A 82 -5.28 11.73 -1.52
CA ILE A 82 -5.63 12.38 -0.26
C ILE A 82 -4.67 13.54 -0.03
N GLY A 83 -5.19 14.67 0.46
CA GLY A 83 -4.33 15.78 0.83
C GLY A 83 -5.12 17.02 1.18
N GLN A 84 -4.44 18.00 1.76
CA GLN A 84 -5.06 19.27 2.13
C GLN A 84 -5.54 20.06 0.92
N TYR A 85 -6.29 21.11 1.22
CA TYR A 85 -6.66 22.10 0.23
C TYR A 85 -5.41 22.71 -0.45
N SER A 86 -5.49 22.93 -1.77
CA SER A 86 -4.42 23.53 -2.59
C SER A 86 -3.12 22.71 -2.75
N THR A 87 -3.05 21.44 -2.32
CA THR A 87 -1.84 20.60 -2.52
C THR A 87 -1.61 20.13 -3.97
N GLY A 88 -2.58 20.37 -4.86
CA GLY A 88 -2.45 20.08 -6.29
C GLY A 88 -3.00 18.73 -6.74
N LYS A 89 -3.95 18.11 -6.01
CA LYS A 89 -4.61 16.84 -6.40
C LYS A 89 -5.27 16.92 -7.79
N THR A 90 -6.15 17.90 -8.00
CA THR A 90 -6.82 18.07 -9.30
C THR A 90 -5.83 18.45 -10.42
N THR A 91 -4.83 19.28 -10.10
CA THR A 91 -3.74 19.62 -11.03
C THR A 91 -2.92 18.40 -11.42
N PHE A 92 -2.65 17.49 -10.48
CA PHE A 92 -1.98 16.23 -10.72
C PHE A 92 -2.73 15.38 -11.74
N ILE A 93 -4.04 15.23 -11.56
CA ILE A 93 -4.90 14.50 -12.49
C ILE A 93 -4.86 15.15 -13.87
N ASN A 94 -5.09 16.47 -13.95
CA ASN A 94 -5.12 17.16 -15.24
C ASN A 94 -3.77 17.10 -15.97
N SER A 95 -2.65 17.19 -15.24
CA SER A 95 -1.31 17.01 -15.79
C SER A 95 -1.08 15.59 -16.31
N LEU A 96 -1.55 14.57 -15.59
CA LEU A 96 -1.43 13.17 -15.98
C LEU A 96 -2.31 12.86 -17.21
N LEU A 97 -3.51 13.44 -17.29
CA LEU A 97 -4.43 13.28 -18.41
C LEU A 97 -4.09 14.17 -19.62
N LYS A 98 -3.22 15.17 -19.44
CA LYS A 98 -2.94 16.26 -20.39
C LYS A 98 -4.19 17.04 -20.81
N LYS A 99 -5.26 16.99 -20.01
CA LYS A 99 -6.52 17.72 -20.22
C LYS A 99 -7.30 17.80 -18.91
N SER A 100 -8.23 18.74 -18.85
CA SER A 100 -9.24 18.80 -17.80
C SER A 100 -10.28 17.70 -17.99
N TYR A 101 -10.68 17.03 -16.90
CA TYR A 101 -11.81 16.11 -16.90
C TYR A 101 -13.12 16.88 -16.61
N PRO A 102 -14.30 16.37 -17.05
CA PRO A 102 -15.58 17.03 -16.79
C PRO A 102 -15.78 17.28 -15.30
N SER A 103 -16.28 18.46 -14.92
CA SER A 103 -16.42 18.94 -13.53
C SER A 103 -15.14 19.21 -12.75
N SER A 104 -13.95 19.08 -13.36
CA SER A 104 -12.72 19.57 -12.74
C SER A 104 -12.75 21.09 -12.64
N HIS A 105 -12.63 21.61 -11.41
CA HIS A 105 -12.52 23.04 -11.14
C HIS A 105 -11.23 23.29 -10.36
N ILE A 106 -10.26 23.95 -11.00
CA ILE A 106 -9.03 24.38 -10.35
C ILE A 106 -9.19 25.85 -9.99
N GLY A 107 -9.18 26.17 -8.70
CA GLY A 107 -9.22 27.54 -8.20
C GLY A 107 -8.49 27.68 -6.87
N VAL A 108 -8.27 28.93 -6.47
CA VAL A 108 -7.63 29.33 -5.19
C VAL A 108 -8.60 29.33 -4.00
N GLU A 109 -9.91 29.23 -4.27
CA GLU A 109 -10.97 29.01 -3.28
C GLU A 109 -11.37 27.51 -3.24
N PRO A 110 -11.97 26.98 -2.15
CA PRO A 110 -12.39 25.57 -2.04
C PRO A 110 -13.29 25.10 -3.20
N THR A 111 -12.69 24.68 -4.32
CA THR A 111 -13.40 24.37 -5.56
C THR A 111 -13.86 22.92 -5.65
N THR A 112 -13.17 22.00 -4.96
CA THR A 112 -13.53 20.57 -4.91
C THR A 112 -14.13 20.22 -3.56
N ASP A 113 -15.46 20.26 -3.47
CA ASP A 113 -16.26 19.86 -2.31
C ASP A 113 -16.86 18.45 -2.45
N ARG A 114 -16.45 17.72 -3.50
CA ARG A 114 -16.97 16.42 -3.91
C ARG A 114 -15.88 15.37 -4.07
N PHE A 115 -16.21 14.13 -3.79
CA PHE A 115 -15.42 13.00 -4.24
C PHE A 115 -15.71 12.78 -5.73
N VAL A 116 -14.65 12.68 -6.54
CA VAL A 116 -14.76 12.48 -7.98
C VAL A 116 -13.99 11.23 -8.39
N ALA A 117 -14.70 10.20 -8.83
CA ALA A 117 -14.07 9.06 -9.50
C ALA A 117 -13.89 9.37 -10.98
N VAL A 118 -12.65 9.57 -11.40
CA VAL A 118 -12.25 9.85 -12.78
C VAL A 118 -11.96 8.53 -13.50
N MET A 119 -12.77 8.19 -14.50
CA MET A 119 -12.73 6.91 -15.21
C MET A 119 -12.69 7.07 -16.73
N ASP A 120 -12.20 6.05 -17.43
CA ASP A 120 -12.23 6.05 -18.90
C ASP A 120 -13.64 5.84 -19.43
N ASN A 121 -13.99 6.60 -20.47
CA ASN A 121 -15.15 6.33 -21.30
C ASN A 121 -14.96 6.97 -22.67
N PRO A 122 -15.41 6.34 -23.78
CA PRO A 122 -15.36 6.96 -25.11
C PRO A 122 -16.05 8.33 -25.19
N THR A 123 -17.05 8.55 -24.35
CA THR A 123 -17.82 9.79 -24.29
C THR A 123 -17.62 10.49 -22.96
N GLU A 124 -17.51 11.82 -22.99
CA GLU A 124 -17.48 12.60 -21.77
C GLU A 124 -18.84 12.59 -21.10
N ARG A 125 -18.89 12.13 -19.85
CA ARG A 125 -20.14 12.06 -19.08
C ARG A 125 -19.89 12.25 -17.59
N ILE A 126 -20.88 12.80 -16.92
CA ILE A 126 -20.92 12.93 -15.46
C ILE A 126 -22.08 12.06 -14.97
N ILE A 127 -21.78 11.16 -14.03
CA ILE A 127 -22.77 10.29 -13.39
C ILE A 127 -22.88 10.71 -11.92
N PRO A 128 -24.05 11.18 -11.47
CA PRO A 128 -24.27 11.54 -10.06
C PRO A 128 -24.07 10.33 -9.12
N GLY A 129 -23.64 10.58 -7.89
CA GLY A 129 -23.34 9.51 -6.92
C GLY A 129 -24.51 8.56 -6.65
N ASN A 130 -25.74 9.08 -6.59
CA ASN A 130 -26.95 8.26 -6.46
C ASN A 130 -27.12 7.25 -7.60
N ALA A 131 -26.82 7.65 -8.85
CA ALA A 131 -26.86 6.75 -10.00
C ALA A 131 -25.67 5.78 -10.01
N ALA A 132 -24.50 6.24 -9.56
CA ALA A 132 -23.30 5.40 -9.45
C ALA A 132 -23.46 4.29 -8.41
N ALA A 133 -24.15 4.55 -7.30
CA ALA A 133 -24.39 3.57 -6.23
C ALA A 133 -25.40 2.46 -6.62
N VAL A 134 -26.25 2.67 -7.63
CA VAL A 134 -27.19 1.65 -8.11
C VAL A 134 -26.72 0.93 -9.38
N SER A 135 -25.72 1.49 -10.06
CA SER A 135 -25.18 0.92 -11.29
C SER A 135 -24.41 -0.38 -11.02
N SER A 136 -24.80 -1.47 -11.69
CA SER A 136 -24.02 -2.71 -11.66
C SER A 136 -22.68 -2.58 -12.38
N ALA A 137 -22.58 -1.70 -13.39
CA ALA A 137 -21.37 -1.51 -14.18
C ALA A 137 -20.27 -0.70 -13.48
N LEU A 138 -20.48 -0.27 -12.24
CA LEU A 138 -19.55 0.59 -11.50
C LEU A 138 -19.25 0.01 -10.11
N PRO A 139 -17.99 0.02 -9.64
CA PRO A 139 -17.59 -0.58 -8.37
C PRO A 139 -17.95 0.31 -7.16
N PHE A 140 -19.05 1.04 -7.22
CA PHE A 140 -19.44 2.06 -6.22
C PHE A 140 -20.73 1.73 -5.47
N LYS A 141 -21.30 0.54 -5.70
CA LYS A 141 -22.54 0.10 -5.02
C LYS A 141 -22.43 0.12 -3.50
N GLY A 142 -21.25 -0.21 -2.96
CA GLY A 142 -20.99 -0.19 -1.52
C GLY A 142 -21.06 1.20 -0.87
N LEU A 143 -21.06 2.29 -1.65
CA LEU A 143 -21.17 3.66 -1.13
C LEU A 143 -22.58 4.02 -0.64
N ASP A 144 -23.60 3.23 -1.00
CA ASP A 144 -24.98 3.46 -0.56
C ASP A 144 -25.12 3.49 0.98
N LYS A 145 -24.26 2.75 1.69
CA LYS A 145 -24.21 2.71 3.16
C LYS A 145 -23.95 4.07 3.82
N PHE A 146 -23.34 5.03 3.10
CA PHE A 146 -23.06 6.38 3.61
C PHE A 146 -24.24 7.35 3.45
N GLY A 147 -25.31 6.92 2.77
CA GLY A 147 -26.55 7.65 2.64
C GLY A 147 -26.51 8.86 1.70
N GLN A 148 -27.66 9.53 1.60
CA GLN A 148 -27.90 10.60 0.61
C GLN A 148 -27.00 11.81 0.77
N ALA A 149 -26.62 12.16 2.00
CA ALA A 149 -25.74 13.29 2.27
C ALA A 149 -24.39 13.12 1.56
N PHE A 150 -23.77 11.94 1.68
CA PHE A 150 -22.55 11.61 0.95
C PHE A 150 -22.78 11.45 -0.56
N LEU A 151 -23.81 10.72 -0.98
CA LEU A 151 -24.04 10.44 -2.41
C LEU A 151 -24.30 11.72 -3.22
N SER A 152 -24.86 12.77 -2.60
CA SER A 152 -25.00 14.10 -3.21
C SER A 152 -23.66 14.82 -3.45
N ARG A 153 -22.62 14.39 -2.74
CA ARG A 153 -21.23 14.88 -2.76
C ARG A 153 -20.25 13.90 -3.42
N PHE A 154 -20.77 12.84 -4.04
CA PHE A 154 -20.00 11.90 -4.84
C PHE A 154 -20.45 11.98 -6.30
N GLN A 155 -19.51 11.81 -7.23
CA GLN A 155 -19.81 11.72 -8.65
C GLN A 155 -18.74 10.93 -9.38
N VAL A 156 -19.11 10.35 -10.51
CA VAL A 156 -18.19 9.74 -11.45
C VAL A 156 -18.05 10.65 -12.66
N SER A 157 -16.83 11.09 -12.94
CA SER A 157 -16.50 11.85 -14.14
C SER A 157 -15.80 10.95 -15.11
N GLN A 158 -16.31 10.86 -16.34
CA GLN A 158 -15.73 10.00 -17.35
C GLN A 158 -15.28 10.78 -18.56
N THR A 159 -14.12 10.43 -19.09
CA THR A 159 -13.51 11.10 -20.24
C THR A 159 -12.58 10.11 -20.95
N PRO A 160 -12.46 10.18 -22.30
CA PRO A 160 -11.61 9.25 -23.03
C PRO A 160 -10.15 9.53 -22.70
N SER A 161 -9.44 8.58 -22.11
CA SER A 161 -8.03 8.75 -21.79
C SER A 161 -7.28 7.41 -21.81
N PRO A 162 -6.17 7.31 -22.58
CA PRO A 162 -5.30 6.13 -22.53
C PRO A 162 -4.77 5.83 -21.13
N VAL A 163 -4.62 6.84 -20.26
CA VAL A 163 -4.21 6.61 -18.86
C VAL A 163 -5.32 5.94 -18.07
N LEU A 164 -6.55 6.45 -18.21
CA LEU A 164 -7.71 5.93 -17.48
C LEU A 164 -8.13 4.54 -17.99
N GLN A 165 -7.62 4.11 -19.14
CA GLN A 165 -7.75 2.73 -19.60
C GLN A 165 -7.05 1.76 -18.65
N ASN A 166 -5.97 2.19 -17.99
CA ASN A 166 -5.15 1.35 -17.12
C ASN A 166 -5.63 1.38 -15.66
N PHE A 167 -6.17 2.51 -15.16
CA PHE A 167 -6.63 2.65 -13.78
C PHE A 167 -7.65 3.78 -13.60
N THR A 168 -8.40 3.72 -12.51
CA THR A 168 -9.33 4.77 -12.05
C THR A 168 -8.63 5.67 -11.04
N ILE A 169 -8.90 6.97 -11.08
CA ILE A 169 -8.36 7.91 -10.08
C ILE A 169 -9.52 8.47 -9.26
N VAL A 170 -9.38 8.50 -7.93
CA VAL A 170 -10.34 9.13 -7.03
C VAL A 170 -9.73 10.42 -6.50
N ASP A 171 -10.27 11.56 -6.96
CA ASP A 171 -9.98 12.88 -6.41
C ASP A 171 -10.84 13.10 -5.16
N THR A 172 -10.22 13.32 -4.01
CA THR A 172 -10.95 13.60 -2.77
C THR A 172 -11.06 15.11 -2.51
N PRO A 173 -12.11 15.56 -1.80
CA PRO A 173 -12.19 16.93 -1.32
C PRO A 173 -10.94 17.31 -0.52
N GLY A 174 -10.44 18.53 -0.72
CA GLY A 174 -9.32 19.05 0.06
C GLY A 174 -9.65 19.07 1.56
N ILE A 175 -8.77 18.50 2.38
CA ILE A 175 -8.90 18.60 3.83
C ILE A 175 -8.61 20.04 4.23
N LEU A 176 -9.56 20.66 4.92
CA LEU A 176 -9.45 22.06 5.35
C LEU A 176 -8.65 22.13 6.65
N SER A 177 -7.78 23.12 6.75
CA SER A 177 -7.02 23.39 7.97
C SER A 177 -7.90 24.20 8.93
N GLY A 178 -8.77 23.52 9.70
CA GLY A 178 -9.55 24.15 10.78
C GLY A 178 -10.85 23.42 11.14
N ASP A 179 -11.23 23.49 12.42
CA ASP A 179 -12.39 22.77 12.99
C ASP A 179 -13.77 23.32 12.57
N LYS A 180 -13.82 24.46 11.86
CA LYS A 180 -15.08 25.20 11.60
C LYS A 180 -15.90 24.68 10.41
N GLN A 181 -15.44 23.67 9.68
CA GLN A 181 -16.16 23.07 8.54
C GLN A 181 -16.22 21.53 8.63
N ARG A 182 -16.47 21.01 9.85
CA ARG A 182 -16.70 19.57 10.05
C ARG A 182 -18.06 19.09 9.57
N ASP A 183 -19.01 19.99 9.30
CA ASP A 183 -20.38 19.61 8.98
C ASP A 183 -20.57 19.37 7.47
N ARG A 184 -19.92 18.32 6.97
CA ARG A 184 -20.11 17.85 5.59
C ARG A 184 -21.41 17.04 5.41
N GLY A 185 -22.07 16.71 6.52
CA GLY A 185 -23.24 15.83 6.56
C GLY A 185 -22.92 14.33 6.39
N TYR A 186 -21.64 13.95 6.35
CA TYR A 186 -21.20 12.55 6.26
C TYR A 186 -19.85 12.35 6.96
N ASP A 187 -19.56 11.10 7.34
CA ASP A 187 -18.27 10.73 7.93
C ASP A 187 -17.18 10.65 6.86
N TYR A 188 -16.34 11.69 6.78
CA TYR A 188 -15.23 11.74 5.84
C TYR A 188 -14.21 10.62 6.07
N THR A 189 -13.92 10.29 7.33
CA THR A 189 -12.90 9.30 7.69
C THR A 189 -13.34 7.90 7.28
N SER A 190 -14.59 7.53 7.53
CA SER A 190 -15.13 6.22 7.10
C SER A 190 -15.23 6.09 5.58
N VAL A 191 -15.48 7.18 4.86
CA VAL A 191 -15.45 7.17 3.38
C VAL A 191 -14.03 6.95 2.87
N ILE A 192 -13.04 7.63 3.47
CA ILE A 192 -11.63 7.44 3.12
C ILE A 192 -11.20 6.01 3.39
N GLU A 193 -11.58 5.43 4.54
CA GLU A 193 -11.32 4.03 4.87
C GLU A 193 -11.89 3.10 3.78
N TRP A 194 -13.15 3.30 3.37
CA TRP A 194 -13.79 2.48 2.35
C TRP A 194 -13.09 2.53 0.98
N PHE A 195 -12.63 3.72 0.58
CA PHE A 195 -11.82 3.86 -0.64
C PHE A 195 -10.42 3.27 -0.45
N ALA A 196 -9.82 3.47 0.71
CA ALA A 196 -8.50 2.95 1.04
C ALA A 196 -8.47 1.43 0.99
N GLU A 197 -9.48 0.73 1.50
CA GLU A 197 -9.62 -0.73 1.39
C GLU A 197 -9.54 -1.20 -0.08
N ARG A 198 -10.16 -0.46 -1.00
CA ARG A 198 -10.31 -0.82 -2.42
C ARG A 198 -9.21 -0.24 -3.32
N ALA A 199 -8.49 0.77 -2.85
CA ALA A 199 -7.41 1.39 -3.60
C ALA A 199 -6.23 0.43 -3.75
N ASP A 200 -5.59 0.49 -4.90
CA ASP A 200 -4.33 -0.20 -5.21
C ASP A 200 -3.13 0.65 -4.82
N LEU A 201 -3.31 1.97 -4.80
CA LEU A 201 -2.31 2.97 -4.47
C LEU A 201 -3.01 4.17 -3.82
N VAL A 202 -2.47 4.64 -2.70
CA VAL A 202 -2.93 5.85 -2.03
C VAL A 202 -1.82 6.89 -2.09
N LEU A 203 -2.06 8.01 -2.77
CA LEU A 203 -1.14 9.14 -2.82
C LEU A 203 -1.53 10.18 -1.77
N LEU A 204 -0.67 10.38 -0.77
CA LEU A 204 -0.78 11.44 0.22
C LEU A 204 -0.03 12.69 -0.27
N LEU A 205 -0.75 13.70 -0.75
CA LEU A 205 -0.17 14.93 -1.30
C LEU A 205 0.01 16.01 -0.23
N PHE A 206 1.23 16.53 -0.14
CA PHE A 206 1.63 17.68 0.69
C PHE A 206 2.18 18.81 -0.18
N ASP A 207 2.07 20.04 0.33
CA ASP A 207 2.64 21.23 -0.30
C ASP A 207 3.96 21.58 0.41
N SER A 208 5.06 21.72 -0.35
CA SER A 208 6.39 22.06 0.18
C SER A 208 6.44 23.40 0.92
N HIS A 209 5.55 24.34 0.56
CA HIS A 209 5.50 25.67 1.14
C HIS A 209 4.61 25.74 2.39
N LYS A 210 3.61 24.85 2.50
CA LYS A 210 2.62 24.81 3.58
C LYS A 210 2.49 23.41 4.15
N LEU A 211 3.53 22.98 4.88
CA LEU A 211 3.46 21.77 5.69
C LEU A 211 2.69 22.03 6.98
N ASP A 212 1.41 21.70 6.95
CA ASP A 212 0.61 21.49 8.15
C ASP A 212 0.01 20.09 8.10
N ILE A 213 -0.17 19.43 9.24
CA ILE A 213 -0.92 18.17 9.33
C ILE A 213 -2.08 18.40 10.30
N SER A 214 -3.20 18.86 9.74
CA SER A 214 -4.44 19.09 10.48
C SER A 214 -4.95 17.81 11.15
N ASN A 215 -5.76 17.96 12.21
CA ASN A 215 -6.34 16.82 12.92
C ASN A 215 -7.20 15.93 12.01
N GLU A 216 -7.92 16.52 11.06
CA GLU A 216 -8.71 15.78 10.06
C GLU A 216 -7.80 14.99 9.10
N LEU A 217 -6.65 15.54 8.68
CA LEU A 217 -5.67 14.80 7.88
C LEU A 217 -5.05 13.66 8.71
N LYS A 218 -4.76 13.87 9.99
CA LYS A 218 -4.30 12.77 10.87
C LYS A 218 -5.34 11.66 10.97
N ALA A 219 -6.63 12.01 11.15
CA ALA A 219 -7.70 11.02 11.17
C ALA A 219 -7.82 10.26 9.85
N ALA A 220 -7.68 10.95 8.71
CA ALA A 220 -7.64 10.32 7.40
C ALA A 220 -6.43 9.38 7.22
N ILE A 221 -5.25 9.76 7.71
CA ILE A 221 -4.06 8.89 7.70
C ILE A 221 -4.26 7.68 8.62
N HIS A 222 -4.88 7.87 9.79
CA HIS A 222 -5.23 6.77 10.69
C HIS A 222 -6.21 5.77 10.07
N ALA A 223 -7.12 6.23 9.19
CA ALA A 223 -8.00 5.35 8.42
C ALA A 223 -7.26 4.50 7.37
N LEU A 224 -5.98 4.78 7.11
CA LEU A 224 -5.13 3.97 6.23
C LEU A 224 -4.36 2.88 7.01
N LYS A 225 -4.64 2.71 8.31
CA LYS A 225 -3.96 1.70 9.13
C LYS A 225 -4.26 0.29 8.61
N GLY A 226 -3.23 -0.53 8.45
CA GLY A 226 -3.33 -1.86 7.84
C GLY A 226 -3.27 -1.86 6.30
N HIS A 227 -3.05 -0.68 5.71
CA HIS A 227 -2.93 -0.45 4.27
C HIS A 227 -1.68 0.39 3.95
N GLU A 228 -0.70 0.45 4.86
CA GLU A 228 0.49 1.30 4.75
C GLU A 228 1.36 0.94 3.54
N GLU A 229 1.37 -0.33 3.12
CA GLU A 229 2.21 -0.86 2.03
C GLU A 229 1.90 -0.23 0.66
N LYS A 230 0.66 0.22 0.48
CA LYS A 230 0.17 0.89 -0.74
C LYS A 230 0.11 2.41 -0.61
N VAL A 231 0.56 2.98 0.51
CA VAL A 231 0.64 4.43 0.69
C VAL A 231 1.95 4.94 0.11
N ARG A 232 1.87 6.01 -0.68
CA ARG A 232 3.01 6.81 -1.14
C ARG A 232 2.76 8.26 -0.81
N VAL A 233 3.79 8.95 -0.40
CA VAL A 233 3.71 10.39 -0.08
C VAL A 233 4.23 11.16 -1.29
N VAL A 234 3.59 12.27 -1.61
CA VAL A 234 3.99 13.17 -2.70
C VAL A 234 4.18 14.55 -2.10
N LEU A 235 5.42 15.01 -2.01
CA LEU A 235 5.73 16.38 -1.63
C LEU A 235 5.75 17.23 -2.91
N ASN A 236 4.61 17.85 -3.20
CA ASN A 236 4.39 18.62 -4.40
C ASN A 236 4.92 20.06 -4.26
N LYS A 237 5.06 20.74 -5.40
CA LYS A 237 5.57 22.12 -5.51
C LYS A 237 6.98 22.27 -4.92
N SER A 238 7.78 21.20 -4.96
CA SER A 238 9.11 21.18 -4.35
C SER A 238 10.08 22.20 -4.99
N ASP A 239 9.78 22.70 -6.19
CA ASP A 239 10.49 23.78 -6.88
C ASP A 239 10.14 25.18 -6.34
N MET A 240 9.20 25.33 -5.42
CA MET A 240 8.87 26.63 -4.80
C MET A 240 9.73 26.97 -3.59
N VAL A 241 10.65 26.08 -3.22
CA VAL A 241 11.59 26.24 -2.12
C VAL A 241 13.00 25.89 -2.61
N ASN A 242 14.02 26.54 -2.05
CA ASN A 242 15.41 26.20 -2.39
C ASN A 242 15.82 24.86 -1.74
N GLN A 243 16.97 24.31 -2.15
CA GLN A 243 17.49 23.02 -1.69
C GLN A 243 17.57 22.91 -0.15
N GLN A 244 18.04 23.94 0.54
CA GLN A 244 18.16 23.90 2.01
C GLN A 244 16.79 23.86 2.70
N GLN A 245 15.85 24.65 2.21
CA GLN A 245 14.49 24.67 2.71
C GLN A 245 13.77 23.35 2.40
N LEU A 246 13.97 22.79 1.20
CA LEU A 246 13.42 21.50 0.80
C LEU A 246 13.84 20.39 1.78
N MET A 247 15.11 20.33 2.18
CA MET A 247 15.59 19.34 3.16
C MET A 247 14.95 19.53 4.54
N ARG A 248 14.72 20.77 4.99
CA ARG A 248 14.03 21.07 6.25
C ARG A 248 12.56 20.66 6.21
N VAL A 249 11.89 20.96 5.11
CA VAL A 249 10.50 20.61 4.82
C VAL A 249 10.34 19.08 4.79
N TYR A 250 11.21 18.39 4.05
CA TYR A 250 11.25 16.94 4.00
C TYR A 250 11.44 16.30 5.40
N GLY A 251 12.43 16.77 6.17
CA GLY A 251 12.66 16.29 7.53
C GLY A 251 11.46 16.51 8.46
N ALA A 252 10.82 17.69 8.38
CA ALA A 252 9.62 18.00 9.17
C ALA A 252 8.43 17.11 8.78
N LEU A 253 8.25 16.81 7.49
CA LEU A 253 7.22 15.90 7.00
C LEU A 253 7.42 14.48 7.54
N MET A 254 8.63 13.93 7.41
CA MET A 254 8.94 12.58 7.90
C MET A 254 8.78 12.45 9.41
N TRP A 255 9.23 13.45 10.16
CA TRP A 255 9.02 13.51 11.60
C TRP A 255 7.53 13.52 11.98
N SER A 256 6.73 14.28 11.23
CA SER A 256 5.29 14.38 11.50
C SER A 256 4.54 13.11 11.11
N LEU A 257 4.89 12.49 9.98
CA LEU A 257 4.34 11.20 9.56
C LEU A 257 4.71 10.08 10.55
N GLY A 258 5.94 10.03 11.03
CA GLY A 258 6.37 9.04 12.03
C GLY A 258 5.64 9.12 13.37
N LYS A 259 5.00 10.25 13.69
CA LYS A 259 4.13 10.38 14.87
C LYS A 259 2.70 9.90 14.64
N VAL A 260 2.25 9.86 13.39
CA VAL A 260 0.86 9.55 13.02
C VAL A 260 0.74 8.10 12.54
N VAL A 261 1.69 7.68 11.71
CA VAL A 261 1.79 6.32 11.17
C VAL A 261 2.44 5.44 12.23
N HIS A 262 1.69 4.44 12.69
CA HIS A 262 2.16 3.47 13.70
C HIS A 262 2.74 2.23 13.01
N SER A 263 3.64 2.44 12.05
CA SER A 263 4.34 1.37 11.33
C SER A 263 5.85 1.59 11.45
N PRO A 264 6.65 0.53 11.66
CA PRO A 264 8.10 0.62 11.60
C PRO A 264 8.60 0.87 10.17
N GLU A 265 7.77 0.66 9.15
CA GLU A 265 8.14 0.85 7.75
C GLU A 265 8.04 2.32 7.32
N VAL A 266 9.09 2.79 6.65
CA VAL A 266 9.18 4.17 6.18
C VAL A 266 8.45 4.32 4.85
N MET A 267 7.47 5.22 4.77
CA MET A 267 6.76 5.51 3.52
C MET A 267 7.67 6.18 2.49
N ARG A 268 7.62 5.71 1.24
CA ARG A 268 8.30 6.36 0.11
C ARG A 268 7.68 7.74 -0.16
N VAL A 269 8.52 8.77 -0.20
CA VAL A 269 8.11 10.17 -0.47
C VAL A 269 8.67 10.62 -1.80
N TYR A 270 7.83 10.97 -2.77
CA TYR A 270 8.24 11.54 -4.05
C TYR A 270 8.35 13.06 -3.96
N LEU A 271 9.53 13.61 -4.29
CA LEU A 271 9.74 15.05 -4.39
C LEU A 271 9.42 15.52 -5.80
N VAL A 272 8.27 16.19 -6.00
CA VAL A 272 7.82 16.55 -7.34
C VAL A 272 7.32 17.98 -7.41
N SER A 273 7.22 18.50 -8.63
CA SER A 273 6.61 19.78 -8.93
C SER A 273 5.71 19.62 -10.15
N ILE A 274 4.41 19.59 -9.89
CA ILE A 274 3.41 19.26 -10.92
C ILE A 274 2.54 20.48 -11.16
N TRP A 275 2.84 21.14 -12.28
CA TRP A 275 2.25 22.39 -12.72
C TRP A 275 1.68 22.21 -14.12
N LEU A 276 0.58 22.90 -14.43
CA LEU A 276 0.13 23.07 -15.83
C LEU A 276 1.02 24.08 -16.55
N GLU A 277 1.35 25.17 -15.86
CA GLU A 277 2.31 26.19 -16.29
C GLU A 277 3.29 26.42 -15.14
N ARG A 278 4.59 26.32 -15.42
CA ARG A 278 5.63 26.47 -14.41
C ARG A 278 5.63 27.92 -13.89
N PRO A 279 5.57 28.14 -12.56
CA PRO A 279 5.58 29.49 -12.03
C PRO A 279 6.94 30.18 -12.24
N PRO A 280 6.97 31.50 -12.49
CA PRO A 280 8.19 32.23 -12.82
C PRO A 280 9.19 32.33 -11.66
N ASN A 281 8.71 32.12 -10.42
CA ASN A 281 9.51 32.14 -9.20
C ASN A 281 9.94 30.74 -8.72
N ALA A 282 9.82 29.72 -9.58
CA ALA A 282 10.35 28.38 -9.27
C ALA A 282 11.88 28.39 -9.23
N PHE A 283 12.45 27.67 -8.28
CA PHE A 283 13.87 27.38 -8.18
C PHE A 283 14.25 26.25 -9.15
N ASP A 284 15.47 26.32 -9.69
CA ASP A 284 16.05 25.33 -10.62
C ASP A 284 17.13 24.44 -9.97
N ASP A 285 17.51 24.73 -8.72
CA ASP A 285 18.62 24.10 -8.00
C ASP A 285 18.46 22.58 -7.82
N CYS A 286 17.23 22.09 -7.68
CA CYS A 286 16.92 20.67 -7.49
C CYS A 286 16.32 19.98 -8.73
N ARG A 287 16.36 20.59 -9.92
CA ARG A 287 15.60 20.10 -11.09
C ARG A 287 15.84 18.62 -11.44
N SER A 288 17.10 18.20 -11.50
CA SER A 288 17.47 16.81 -11.82
C SER A 288 16.89 15.81 -10.80
N LEU A 289 16.92 16.15 -9.51
CA LEU A 289 16.30 15.34 -8.46
C LEU A 289 14.79 15.23 -8.66
N LEU A 290 14.11 16.36 -8.88
CA LEU A 290 12.66 16.40 -9.06
C LEU A 290 12.20 15.65 -10.31
N ASP A 291 12.96 15.73 -11.40
CA ASP A 291 12.66 15.01 -12.65
C ASP A 291 12.83 13.50 -12.48
N ASN A 292 13.87 13.04 -11.76
CA ASN A 292 14.07 11.62 -11.44
C ASN A 292 12.96 11.10 -10.50
N GLU A 293 12.61 11.84 -9.46
CA GLU A 293 11.54 11.48 -8.53
C GLU A 293 10.16 11.43 -9.21
N LYS A 294 9.91 12.35 -10.14
CA LYS A 294 8.72 12.33 -11.00
C LYS A 294 8.70 11.08 -11.89
N LYS A 295 9.85 10.69 -12.45
CA LYS A 295 9.97 9.47 -13.26
C LYS A 295 9.71 8.21 -12.43
N ASP A 296 10.19 8.17 -11.19
CA ASP A 296 9.91 7.06 -10.27
C ASP A 296 8.42 6.95 -9.94
N LEU A 297 7.76 8.08 -9.62
CA LEU A 297 6.31 8.12 -9.38
C LEU A 297 5.53 7.64 -10.61
N LEU A 298 5.95 8.07 -11.81
CA LEU A 298 5.35 7.62 -13.06
C LEU A 298 5.51 6.12 -13.24
N THR A 299 6.71 5.58 -12.97
CA THR A 299 7.02 4.16 -13.06
C THR A 299 6.10 3.33 -12.15
N ASP A 300 5.89 3.78 -10.91
CA ASP A 300 4.98 3.12 -9.95
C ASP A 300 3.53 3.07 -10.51
N LEU A 301 3.05 4.18 -11.10
CA LEU A 301 1.73 4.23 -11.75
C LEU A 301 1.61 3.31 -12.97
N GLN A 302 2.68 3.10 -13.75
CA GLN A 302 2.62 2.20 -14.92
C GLN A 302 2.56 0.73 -14.50
N GLN A 303 3.20 0.39 -13.38
CA GLN A 303 3.22 -0.97 -12.86
C GLN A 303 1.93 -1.33 -12.10
N LEU A 304 1.12 -0.33 -11.76
CA LEU A 304 -0.12 -0.50 -11.01
C LEU A 304 -1.05 -1.60 -11.56
N PRO A 305 -1.36 -1.69 -12.87
CA PRO A 305 -2.24 -2.75 -13.38
C PRO A 305 -1.66 -4.16 -13.22
N VAL A 306 -0.34 -4.29 -13.33
CA VAL A 306 0.36 -5.56 -13.14
C VAL A 306 0.27 -5.98 -11.68
N ASN A 307 0.61 -5.06 -10.78
CA ASN A 307 0.61 -5.29 -9.33
C ASN A 307 -0.81 -5.61 -8.84
N ALA A 308 -1.82 -4.92 -9.38
CA ALA A 308 -3.22 -5.18 -9.10
C ALA A 308 -3.65 -6.57 -9.54
N ALA A 309 -3.29 -7.01 -10.75
CA ALA A 309 -3.60 -8.35 -11.24
C ALA A 309 -2.99 -9.43 -10.34
N ILE A 310 -1.71 -9.30 -9.98
CA ILE A 310 -1.03 -10.23 -9.06
C ILE A 310 -1.76 -10.27 -7.70
N ARG A 311 -2.11 -9.09 -7.15
CA ARG A 311 -2.82 -8.99 -5.87
C ARG A 311 -4.19 -9.67 -5.93
N LYS A 312 -4.96 -9.45 -7.00
CA LYS A 312 -6.27 -10.08 -7.21
C LYS A 312 -6.18 -11.60 -7.28
N VAL A 313 -5.20 -12.13 -8.00
CA VAL A 313 -4.98 -13.59 -8.03
C VAL A 313 -4.67 -14.09 -6.62
N ASN A 314 -3.79 -13.41 -5.87
CA ASN A 314 -3.47 -13.77 -4.50
C ASN A 314 -4.67 -13.68 -3.53
N GLU A 315 -5.54 -12.68 -3.69
CA GLU A 315 -6.78 -12.55 -2.92
C GLU A 315 -7.73 -13.71 -3.20
N ILE A 316 -7.88 -14.11 -4.46
CA ILE A 316 -8.70 -15.27 -4.85
C ILE A 316 -8.08 -16.57 -4.36
N VAL A 317 -6.75 -16.72 -4.36
CA VAL A 317 -6.06 -17.87 -3.73
C VAL A 317 -6.38 -17.94 -2.24
N LYS A 318 -6.24 -16.81 -1.50
CA LYS A 318 -6.59 -16.75 -0.07
C LYS A 318 -8.06 -17.11 0.16
N ARG A 319 -8.96 -16.53 -0.63
CA ARG A 319 -10.40 -16.80 -0.55
C ARG A 319 -10.74 -18.26 -0.83
N ALA A 320 -10.17 -18.85 -1.87
CA ALA A 320 -10.37 -20.26 -2.21
C ALA A 320 -9.90 -21.21 -1.09
N ARG A 321 -8.76 -20.92 -0.46
CA ARG A 321 -8.30 -21.69 0.72
C ARG A 321 -9.31 -21.60 1.86
N LEU A 322 -9.76 -20.39 2.21
CA LEU A 322 -10.76 -20.17 3.26
C LEU A 322 -12.09 -20.88 2.95
N ALA A 323 -12.59 -20.76 1.72
CA ALA A 323 -13.81 -21.43 1.29
C ALA A 323 -13.71 -22.96 1.35
N ARG A 324 -12.54 -23.50 1.00
CA ARG A 324 -12.24 -24.94 1.12
C ARG A 324 -12.20 -25.41 2.57
N VAL A 325 -11.50 -24.71 3.45
CA VAL A 325 -11.46 -25.05 4.89
C VAL A 325 -12.87 -24.97 5.48
N HIS A 326 -13.62 -23.93 5.14
CA HIS A 326 -15.02 -23.75 5.54
C HIS A 326 -15.91 -24.93 5.13
N ALA A 327 -15.83 -25.35 3.87
CA ALA A 327 -16.60 -26.49 3.37
C ALA A 327 -16.29 -27.78 4.16
N LEU A 328 -15.02 -28.02 4.50
CA LEU A 328 -14.60 -29.18 5.28
C LEU A 328 -15.09 -29.12 6.73
N ILE A 329 -15.07 -27.93 7.36
CA ILE A 329 -15.66 -27.71 8.69
C ILE A 329 -17.16 -28.01 8.65
N MET A 330 -17.89 -27.41 7.71
CA MET A 330 -19.35 -27.59 7.60
C MET A 330 -19.73 -29.05 7.37
N ALA A 331 -18.98 -29.77 6.53
CA ALA A 331 -19.17 -31.20 6.30
C ALA A 331 -18.88 -32.04 7.55
N HIS A 332 -17.80 -31.74 8.28
CA HIS A 332 -17.46 -32.42 9.54
C HIS A 332 -18.53 -32.20 10.61
N LEU A 333 -19.00 -30.96 10.79
CA LEU A 333 -20.09 -30.66 11.72
C LEU A 333 -21.37 -31.41 11.35
N ARG A 334 -21.69 -31.53 10.06
CA ARG A 334 -22.81 -32.35 9.59
C ARG A 334 -22.64 -33.83 9.95
N GLU A 335 -21.44 -34.38 9.77
CA GLU A 335 -21.10 -35.77 10.06
C GLU A 335 -21.26 -36.11 11.55
N GLN A 336 -20.94 -35.16 12.44
CA GLN A 336 -21.10 -35.33 13.89
C GLN A 336 -22.54 -35.16 14.39
N MET A 337 -23.45 -34.60 13.59
CA MET A 337 -24.84 -34.37 13.99
C MET A 337 -25.73 -35.63 13.79
N PRO A 338 -26.62 -35.95 14.75
CA PRO A 338 -27.52 -37.09 14.64
C PRO A 338 -28.58 -36.90 13.53
N SER A 339 -28.92 -37.98 12.83
CA SER A 339 -29.82 -37.92 11.66
C SER A 339 -31.29 -37.63 12.00
N PHE A 340 -31.77 -38.02 13.19
CA PHE A 340 -33.20 -38.02 13.53
C PHE A 340 -33.62 -36.98 14.60
N TYR A 341 -33.02 -37.00 15.80
CA TYR A 341 -33.40 -36.12 16.91
C TYR A 341 -32.17 -35.52 17.60
N GLY A 342 -32.33 -34.39 18.28
CA GLY A 342 -31.26 -33.76 19.07
C GLY A 342 -30.28 -32.87 18.30
N LYS A 343 -30.54 -32.58 17.01
CA LYS A 343 -29.67 -31.78 16.14
C LYS A 343 -29.28 -30.41 16.73
N ALA A 344 -30.24 -29.71 17.33
CA ALA A 344 -29.99 -28.40 17.93
C ALA A 344 -29.07 -28.49 19.16
N ALA A 345 -29.24 -29.51 20.00
CA ALA A 345 -28.37 -29.73 21.15
C ALA A 345 -26.96 -30.18 20.72
N ALA A 346 -26.86 -31.04 19.71
CA ALA A 346 -25.59 -31.47 19.13
C ALA A 346 -24.84 -30.30 18.48
N LEU A 347 -25.51 -29.46 17.69
CA LEU A 347 -24.91 -28.27 17.10
C LEU A 347 -24.40 -27.31 18.18
N LYS A 348 -25.17 -27.10 19.25
CA LYS A 348 -24.72 -26.29 20.39
C LYS A 348 -23.46 -26.87 21.03
N GLN A 349 -23.43 -28.18 21.30
CA GLN A 349 -22.26 -28.84 21.88
C GLN A 349 -21.03 -28.76 20.96
N LEU A 350 -21.20 -28.95 19.64
CA LEU A 350 -20.13 -28.83 18.65
C LEU A 350 -19.63 -27.38 18.53
N SER A 351 -20.55 -26.41 18.60
CA SER A 351 -20.22 -24.99 18.62
C SER A 351 -19.43 -24.64 19.89
N ASP A 352 -19.83 -25.12 21.06
CA ASP A 352 -19.13 -24.90 22.32
C ASP A 352 -17.72 -25.54 22.30
N ASN A 353 -17.55 -26.64 21.57
CA ASN A 353 -16.28 -27.37 21.41
C ASN A 353 -15.53 -27.05 20.09
N LEU A 354 -15.90 -25.98 19.40
CA LEU A 354 -15.38 -25.66 18.05
C LEU A 354 -13.84 -25.62 17.95
N PRO A 355 -13.06 -25.13 18.94
CA PRO A 355 -11.60 -25.19 18.90
C PRO A 355 -11.03 -26.60 18.73
N GLN A 356 -11.68 -27.62 19.31
CA GLN A 356 -11.24 -29.00 19.19
C GLN A 356 -11.70 -29.61 17.87
N GLU A 357 -12.92 -29.28 17.41
CA GLU A 357 -13.41 -29.70 16.09
C GLU A 357 -12.49 -29.18 14.97
N PHE A 358 -12.02 -27.93 15.05
CA PHE A 358 -11.05 -27.39 14.10
C PHE A 358 -9.73 -28.18 14.09
N LYS A 359 -9.23 -28.59 15.27
CA LYS A 359 -8.02 -29.45 15.36
C LYS A 359 -8.26 -30.83 14.75
N ILE A 360 -9.46 -31.40 14.90
CA ILE A 360 -9.82 -32.68 14.29
C ILE A 360 -9.80 -32.55 12.76
N VAL A 361 -10.46 -31.52 12.21
CA VAL A 361 -10.49 -31.24 10.76
C VAL A 361 -9.07 -30.99 10.23
N SER A 362 -8.28 -30.17 10.94
CA SER A 362 -6.87 -29.89 10.59
C SER A 362 -6.05 -31.17 10.49
N LYS A 363 -6.16 -32.09 11.46
CA LYS A 363 -5.45 -33.38 11.43
C LYS A 363 -5.97 -34.30 10.33
N LYS A 364 -7.29 -34.41 10.17
CA LYS A 364 -7.94 -35.29 9.18
C LYS A 364 -7.54 -34.93 7.75
N TYR A 365 -7.49 -33.64 7.44
CA TYR A 365 -7.21 -33.12 6.08
C TYR A 365 -5.81 -32.52 5.91
N ARG A 366 -4.95 -32.60 6.93
CA ARG A 366 -3.57 -32.06 6.95
C ARG A 366 -3.51 -30.57 6.59
N LEU A 367 -4.34 -29.78 7.24
CA LEU A 367 -4.46 -28.34 7.00
C LEU A 367 -3.74 -27.55 8.08
N PRO A 368 -2.99 -26.49 7.73
CA PRO A 368 -2.38 -25.63 8.72
C PRO A 368 -3.47 -24.88 9.49
N MET A 369 -3.28 -24.73 10.81
CA MET A 369 -4.25 -24.01 11.65
C MET A 369 -4.41 -22.53 11.27
N GLY A 370 -3.42 -21.93 10.59
CA GLY A 370 -3.48 -20.54 10.13
C GLY A 370 -4.52 -20.29 9.01
N ASP A 371 -4.98 -21.34 8.33
CA ASP A 371 -6.03 -21.23 7.30
C ASP A 371 -7.45 -21.35 7.90
N PHE A 372 -7.58 -21.59 9.21
CA PHE A 372 -8.87 -21.69 9.89
C PHE A 372 -9.40 -20.29 10.27
N PRO A 373 -10.72 -20.08 10.22
CA PRO A 373 -11.33 -18.82 10.63
C PRO A 373 -11.20 -18.61 12.15
N ASP A 374 -11.42 -17.37 12.57
CA ASP A 374 -11.52 -17.03 13.99
C ASP A 374 -12.68 -17.81 14.64
N VAL A 375 -12.39 -18.43 15.79
CA VAL A 375 -13.34 -19.32 16.47
C VAL A 375 -14.57 -18.55 16.94
N GLU A 376 -14.38 -17.38 17.56
CA GLU A 376 -15.47 -16.61 18.16
C GLU A 376 -16.43 -16.12 17.08
N LYS A 377 -15.89 -15.51 16.01
CA LYS A 377 -16.70 -15.08 14.85
C LYS A 377 -17.43 -16.25 14.19
N PHE A 378 -16.79 -17.42 14.09
CA PHE A 378 -17.43 -18.59 13.50
C PHE A 378 -18.54 -19.13 14.40
N GLN A 379 -18.35 -19.17 15.72
CA GLN A 379 -19.39 -19.56 16.68
C GLN A 379 -20.59 -18.61 16.61
N GLU A 380 -20.36 -17.29 16.56
CA GLU A 380 -21.44 -16.31 16.37
C GLU A 380 -22.21 -16.56 15.08
N ALA A 381 -21.52 -16.83 13.98
CA ALA A 381 -22.15 -17.18 12.70
C ALA A 381 -22.85 -18.55 12.73
N LEU A 382 -22.46 -19.48 13.62
CA LEU A 382 -23.18 -20.75 13.82
C LEU A 382 -24.55 -20.54 14.49
N VAL A 383 -24.72 -19.47 15.27
CA VAL A 383 -25.96 -19.20 15.99
C VAL A 383 -27.12 -18.95 15.02
N GLY A 384 -28.21 -19.70 15.18
CA GLY A 384 -29.43 -19.52 14.40
C GLY A 384 -29.44 -20.23 13.04
N MET A 385 -28.36 -20.88 12.62
CA MET A 385 -28.40 -21.75 11.45
C MET A 385 -29.18 -23.03 11.70
N LYS A 386 -29.84 -23.49 10.64
CA LYS A 386 -30.64 -24.71 10.61
C LYS A 386 -29.83 -25.87 10.04
N PHE A 387 -30.19 -27.08 10.43
CA PHE A 387 -29.50 -28.30 9.99
C PHE A 387 -29.46 -28.44 8.45
N GLU A 388 -30.50 -28.01 7.76
CA GLU A 388 -30.61 -28.11 6.30
C GLU A 388 -29.55 -27.27 5.57
N GLN A 389 -28.94 -26.30 6.25
CA GLN A 389 -27.89 -25.43 5.73
C GLN A 389 -26.48 -26.06 5.80
N PHE A 390 -26.32 -27.16 6.53
CA PHE A 390 -25.07 -27.91 6.55
C PHE A 390 -25.11 -28.93 5.42
N GLY A 391 -24.33 -28.73 4.36
CA GLY A 391 -24.24 -29.68 3.23
C GLY A 391 -23.39 -30.92 3.53
N ALA A 392 -23.71 -32.07 2.93
CA ALA A 392 -22.77 -33.19 2.89
C ALA A 392 -21.58 -32.83 1.99
N LEU A 393 -20.41 -33.43 2.26
CA LEU A 393 -19.21 -33.14 1.48
C LEU A 393 -19.44 -33.48 0.00
N ASN A 394 -19.43 -32.46 -0.84
CA ASN A 394 -19.45 -32.60 -2.29
C ASN A 394 -18.01 -32.69 -2.82
N GLU A 395 -17.55 -33.93 -3.04
CA GLU A 395 -16.19 -34.21 -3.52
C GLU A 395 -15.89 -33.53 -4.86
N LYS A 396 -16.87 -33.42 -5.77
CA LYS A 396 -16.66 -32.77 -7.09
C LYS A 396 -16.32 -31.30 -6.94
N LEU A 397 -17.02 -30.58 -6.05
CA LEU A 397 -16.75 -29.17 -5.79
C LEU A 397 -15.41 -28.97 -5.08
N LEU A 398 -15.04 -29.89 -4.18
CA LEU A 398 -13.75 -29.85 -3.49
C LEU A 398 -12.61 -30.07 -4.49
N MET A 399 -12.72 -31.08 -5.37
CA MET A 399 -11.75 -31.36 -6.42
C MET A 399 -11.58 -30.18 -7.39
N ALA A 400 -12.67 -29.52 -7.79
CA ALA A 400 -12.60 -28.33 -8.64
C ALA A 400 -11.87 -27.18 -7.93
N SER A 401 -12.10 -26.97 -6.63
CA SER A 401 -11.36 -25.99 -5.83
C SER A 401 -9.88 -26.37 -5.64
N ASP A 402 -9.56 -27.66 -5.52
CA ASP A 402 -8.19 -28.15 -5.42
C ASP A 402 -7.43 -27.96 -6.75
N GLU A 403 -8.10 -28.19 -7.89
CA GLU A 403 -7.57 -27.89 -9.23
C GLU A 403 -7.30 -26.39 -9.41
N ALA A 404 -8.23 -25.54 -8.96
CA ALA A 404 -8.04 -24.09 -8.97
C ALA A 404 -6.82 -23.65 -8.17
N LEU A 405 -6.64 -24.19 -6.96
CA LEU A 405 -5.52 -23.85 -6.08
C LEU A 405 -4.19 -24.46 -6.53
N GLY A 406 -4.21 -25.67 -7.11
CA GLY A 406 -3.03 -26.45 -7.46
C GLY A 406 -2.52 -26.23 -8.88
N THR A 407 -3.36 -25.74 -9.80
CA THR A 407 -3.02 -25.64 -11.22
C THR A 407 -3.44 -24.31 -11.82
N ASP A 408 -4.74 -23.96 -11.82
CA ASP A 408 -5.22 -22.80 -12.60
C ASP A 408 -4.65 -21.47 -12.08
N LEU A 409 -4.82 -21.17 -10.78
CA LEU A 409 -4.37 -19.90 -10.20
C LEU A 409 -2.84 -19.74 -10.24
N PRO A 410 -2.02 -20.78 -9.93
CA PRO A 410 -0.58 -20.73 -10.15
C PRO A 410 -0.18 -20.47 -11.60
N GLU A 411 -0.87 -21.07 -12.58
CA GLU A 411 -0.60 -20.85 -14.00
C GLU A 411 -0.89 -19.39 -14.41
N LEU A 412 -2.00 -18.82 -13.90
CA LEU A 412 -2.30 -17.40 -14.11
C LEU A 412 -1.20 -16.49 -13.55
N LEU A 413 -0.65 -16.79 -12.37
CA LEU A 413 0.47 -16.06 -11.80
C LEU A 413 1.74 -16.15 -12.66
N GLN A 414 2.03 -17.29 -13.28
CA GLN A 414 3.20 -17.48 -14.15
C GLN A 414 3.07 -16.71 -15.48
N ARG A 415 1.84 -16.45 -15.94
CA ARG A 415 1.58 -15.66 -17.15
C ARG A 415 1.79 -14.16 -16.93
N LEU A 416 1.69 -13.71 -15.67
CA LEU A 416 2.00 -12.34 -15.25
C LEU A 416 3.52 -12.17 -15.18
N PRO A 417 4.07 -11.01 -15.60
CA PRO A 417 5.51 -10.79 -15.57
C PRO A 417 6.03 -10.90 -14.12
N HIS A 418 7.00 -11.79 -13.91
CA HIS A 418 7.76 -11.88 -12.66
C HIS A 418 8.64 -10.65 -12.53
N HIS A 419 8.11 -9.54 -12.04
CA HIS A 419 8.97 -8.52 -11.47
C HIS A 419 9.36 -9.00 -10.08
N SER A 420 10.67 -9.21 -9.90
CA SER A 420 11.33 -9.36 -8.61
C SER A 420 10.64 -8.45 -7.62
N SER A 421 10.13 -9.04 -6.53
CA SER A 421 9.58 -8.40 -5.35
C SER A 421 9.69 -6.89 -5.37
N PHE A 422 8.56 -6.20 -5.58
CA PHE A 422 8.46 -4.76 -5.38
C PHE A 422 8.85 -4.48 -3.93
N HIS A 423 10.16 -4.27 -3.69
CA HIS A 423 10.61 -3.50 -2.56
C HIS A 423 10.18 -2.10 -2.96
N GLY A 424 9.05 -1.63 -2.43
CA GLY A 424 8.95 -0.20 -2.20
C GLY A 424 10.28 0.14 -1.53
N THR A 425 11.08 1.03 -2.10
CA THR A 425 12.40 1.35 -1.60
C THR A 425 12.24 2.05 -0.25
N THR A 426 11.84 1.32 0.79
CA THR A 426 12.36 1.48 2.13
C THR A 426 13.84 1.26 1.93
N ALA A 427 14.60 2.35 1.85
CA ALA A 427 16.05 2.27 1.88
C ALA A 427 16.43 1.51 3.16
N LYS A 428 16.69 0.21 3.04
CA LYS A 428 17.63 -0.43 3.95
C LYS A 428 18.98 0.18 3.55
N PRO A 429 19.69 0.88 4.44
CA PRO A 429 21.08 1.18 4.16
C PRO A 429 21.78 -0.17 3.96
N GLU A 430 22.35 -0.38 2.76
CA GLU A 430 23.30 -1.45 2.52
C GLU A 430 24.48 -1.18 3.45
N ILE A 431 24.48 -1.86 4.60
CA ILE A 431 25.68 -2.07 5.38
C ILE A 431 26.29 -3.29 4.73
N ASP A 432 27.37 -3.10 3.98
CA ASP A 432 28.22 -4.18 3.49
C ASP A 432 28.60 -5.06 4.68
N SER A 433 27.90 -6.19 4.84
CA SER A 433 28.34 -7.27 5.70
C SER A 433 29.40 -8.02 4.90
N GLU A 434 30.66 -7.82 5.26
CA GLU A 434 31.76 -8.67 4.83
C GLU A 434 31.37 -10.14 5.09
N ASP A 435 31.33 -10.93 4.02
CA ASP A 435 31.03 -12.35 4.06
C ASP A 435 32.06 -13.07 4.94
N GLU A 436 31.59 -13.68 6.05
CA GLU A 436 32.36 -14.69 6.77
C GLU A 436 32.35 -15.98 5.95
N ASP A 437 33.40 -16.18 5.16
CA ASP A 437 33.68 -17.44 4.45
C ASP A 437 33.78 -18.60 5.45
N GLN A 438 32.88 -19.58 5.28
CA GLN A 438 32.96 -20.89 5.92
C GLN A 438 34.07 -21.71 5.28
N ASP A 439 35.07 -22.05 6.09
CA ASP A 439 36.09 -23.05 5.80
C ASP A 439 35.48 -24.42 5.42
N SER A 440 35.76 -24.89 4.21
CA SER A 440 35.79 -26.33 3.92
C SER A 440 37.01 -26.66 3.05
N GLU A 441 37.99 -27.31 3.68
CA GLU A 441 39.18 -27.90 3.06
C GLU A 441 38.80 -29.03 2.09
N ASP A 442 39.31 -28.97 0.85
CA ASP A 442 40.00 -30.09 0.15
C ASP A 442 40.02 -29.91 -1.39
N ARG A 443 41.11 -29.37 -1.93
CA ARG A 443 41.90 -29.98 -3.04
C ARG A 443 43.03 -29.07 -3.56
N PRO A 444 44.18 -29.62 -4.00
CA PRO A 444 45.40 -28.83 -4.16
C PRO A 444 45.78 -28.49 -5.61
N LEU A 445 46.54 -27.38 -5.70
CA LEU A 445 47.64 -27.08 -6.64
C LEU A 445 47.33 -26.85 -8.13
N ARG A 446 47.58 -25.60 -8.58
CA ARG A 446 48.49 -25.35 -9.71
C ARG A 446 49.10 -23.94 -9.70
N LYS A 447 50.42 -23.92 -9.85
CA LYS A 447 51.36 -22.78 -9.92
C LYS A 447 51.22 -22.00 -11.23
N GLY A 448 51.50 -20.69 -11.20
CA GLY A 448 51.98 -20.00 -12.42
C GLY A 448 51.98 -18.47 -12.45
N LEU A 449 53.16 -17.88 -12.23
CA LEU A 449 53.69 -16.63 -12.81
C LEU A 449 53.23 -15.24 -12.30
N SER A 450 54.02 -14.71 -11.37
CA SER A 450 54.80 -13.44 -11.41
C SER A 450 54.47 -12.38 -12.48
N ARG A 451 54.18 -11.15 -12.04
CA ARG A 451 55.08 -9.97 -12.25
C ARG A 451 54.63 -8.67 -11.54
N THR A 452 55.52 -8.19 -10.66
CA THR A 452 55.94 -6.79 -10.39
C THR A 452 54.96 -5.67 -9.96
N ALA A 453 55.08 -5.33 -8.66
CA ALA A 453 55.47 -4.03 -8.08
C ALA A 453 54.55 -2.79 -8.20
N THR A 454 54.04 -2.32 -7.06
CA THR A 454 54.51 -1.05 -6.43
C THR A 454 54.03 -0.92 -4.98
N ARG A 455 54.81 -0.18 -4.21
CA ARG A 455 54.90 -0.19 -2.74
C ARG A 455 54.08 0.98 -2.18
N SER A 456 53.13 0.73 -1.26
CA SER A 456 52.66 1.74 -0.31
C SER A 456 52.52 1.12 1.07
N ARG A 457 53.08 1.81 2.06
CA ARG A 457 53.18 1.40 3.47
C ARG A 457 51.85 1.67 4.15
N TYR A 458 51.32 0.73 4.93
CA TYR A 458 50.72 1.00 6.25
C TYR A 458 50.80 -0.29 7.07
N ALA A 459 51.43 -0.20 8.25
CA ALA A 459 51.40 -1.24 9.27
C ALA A 459 50.08 -1.11 10.07
N PRO A 460 49.44 -2.20 10.52
CA PRO A 460 48.26 -2.10 11.36
C PRO A 460 48.65 -1.81 12.82
N ALA A 461 48.20 -0.68 13.35
CA ALA A 461 48.27 -0.35 14.77
C ALA A 461 46.95 -0.72 15.46
N LYS A 462 46.96 -1.90 16.10
CA LYS A 462 46.26 -2.30 17.34
C LYS A 462 45.07 -1.41 17.80
N GLN A 463 43.84 -1.79 17.45
CA GLN A 463 42.60 -1.18 17.92
C GLN A 463 41.72 -2.20 18.68
N GLU A 464 42.19 -2.67 19.84
CA GLU A 464 41.37 -3.55 20.72
C GLU A 464 41.35 -3.10 22.18
N ARG A 465 42.00 -1.98 22.53
CA ARG A 465 42.12 -1.54 23.94
C ARG A 465 41.16 -0.42 24.38
N ASP A 466 40.43 0.22 23.46
CA ASP A 466 39.60 1.40 23.81
C ASP A 466 38.13 1.09 24.11
N MET A 467 37.56 -0.01 23.61
CA MET A 467 36.15 -0.35 23.87
C MET A 467 35.87 -0.66 25.34
N ALA A 468 36.77 -1.37 26.02
CA ALA A 468 36.61 -1.70 27.43
C ALA A 468 36.68 -0.44 28.34
N ALA A 469 37.53 0.53 27.98
CA ALA A 469 37.65 1.78 28.72
C ALA A 469 36.42 2.68 28.50
N ILE A 470 35.86 2.71 27.28
CA ILE A 470 34.65 3.46 26.95
C ILE A 470 33.44 2.87 27.69
N VAL A 471 33.26 1.55 27.67
CA VAL A 471 32.17 0.87 28.38
C VAL A 471 32.29 1.05 29.90
N TYR A 472 33.50 0.95 30.44
CA TYR A 472 33.75 1.21 31.87
C TYR A 472 33.37 2.64 32.27
N ASN A 473 33.77 3.64 31.48
CA ASN A 473 33.44 5.03 31.74
C ASN A 473 31.93 5.32 31.63
N ILE A 474 31.23 4.68 30.69
CA ILE A 474 29.77 4.81 30.56
C ILE A 474 29.07 4.21 31.79
N ILE A 475 29.49 3.02 32.25
CA ILE A 475 28.90 2.37 33.42
C ILE A 475 29.14 3.20 34.68
N VAL A 476 30.35 3.71 34.89
CA VAL A 476 30.69 4.57 36.03
C VAL A 476 29.89 5.87 35.99
N PHE A 477 29.80 6.52 34.82
CA PHE A 477 29.01 7.75 34.66
C PHE A 477 27.52 7.52 34.95
N THR A 478 26.96 6.40 34.50
CA THR A 478 25.55 6.06 34.72
C THR A 478 25.27 5.77 36.21
N LEU A 479 26.20 5.08 36.89
CA LEU A 479 26.10 4.82 38.33
C LEU A 479 26.23 6.09 39.17
N VAL A 480 27.13 7.00 38.80
CA VAL A 480 27.29 8.31 39.46
C VAL A 480 26.04 9.17 39.26
N LEU A 481 25.47 9.19 38.05
CA LEU A 481 24.23 9.92 37.78
C LEU A 481 23.06 9.35 38.58
N PHE A 482 22.94 8.03 38.67
CA PHE A 482 21.90 7.35 39.43
C PHE A 482 22.02 7.65 40.92
N PHE A 483 23.23 7.59 41.51
CA PHE A 483 23.42 7.90 42.92
C PHE A 483 23.21 9.40 43.23
N THR A 484 23.64 10.30 42.35
CA THR A 484 23.45 11.74 42.57
C THR A 484 21.99 12.18 42.42
N THR A 485 21.23 11.61 41.48
CA THR A 485 19.81 11.94 41.29
C THR A 485 18.87 11.22 42.25
N VAL A 486 19.08 9.92 42.51
CA VAL A 486 18.15 9.10 43.30
C VAL A 486 18.49 9.15 44.79
N VAL A 487 19.76 9.08 45.16
CA VAL A 487 20.19 9.10 46.57
C VAL A 487 20.47 10.53 47.04
N GLY A 488 21.11 11.36 46.21
CA GLY A 488 21.39 12.77 46.51
C GLY A 488 20.13 13.64 46.60
N GLY A 489 19.16 13.44 45.70
CA GLY A 489 17.89 14.17 45.71
C GLY A 489 17.02 13.88 46.93
N GLY A 490 17.03 12.64 47.42
CA GLY A 490 16.23 12.22 48.59
C GLY A 490 16.77 12.70 49.94
N VAL A 491 18.08 12.94 50.05
CA VAL A 491 18.73 13.35 51.31
C VAL A 491 18.86 14.88 51.40
N ALA A 492 19.13 15.59 50.29
CA ALA A 492 19.28 17.04 50.29
C ALA A 492 17.97 17.79 50.59
N MET A 493 16.82 17.30 50.08
CA MET A 493 15.50 17.89 50.37
C MET A 493 15.08 17.76 51.84
N LYS A 494 15.67 16.84 52.61
CA LYS A 494 15.32 16.61 54.01
C LYS A 494 16.23 17.33 55.01
N MET A 495 17.38 17.88 54.57
CA MET A 495 18.37 18.49 55.48
C MET A 495 18.83 19.92 55.11
N GLY A 496 18.29 20.56 54.08
CA GLY A 496 18.41 22.01 53.90
C GLY A 496 19.83 22.54 53.68
N TYR A 497 20.68 21.80 52.95
CA TYR A 497 22.02 22.26 52.57
C TYR A 497 22.04 22.92 51.19
N ASP A 498 22.81 24.01 51.08
CA ASP A 498 23.00 24.81 49.87
C ASP A 498 23.90 24.10 48.85
N MET A 499 23.42 24.02 47.61
CA MET A 499 23.97 23.21 46.51
C MET A 499 24.85 24.03 45.54
N GLY A 500 25.35 25.20 45.97
CA GLY A 500 26.28 26.02 45.20
C GLY A 500 27.57 25.33 44.72
N PRO A 501 28.26 24.50 45.54
CA PRO A 501 29.57 23.95 45.15
C PRO A 501 29.50 22.81 44.11
N LEU A 502 28.35 22.12 43.99
CA LEU A 502 28.20 20.97 43.09
C LEU A 502 27.93 21.40 41.64
N LEU A 503 27.35 22.59 41.45
CA LEU A 503 27.02 23.16 40.14
C LEU A 503 28.23 23.76 39.41
N ASP A 504 29.29 24.12 40.13
CA ASP A 504 30.53 24.62 39.51
C ASP A 504 31.44 23.50 38.96
N LEU A 505 31.19 22.24 39.32
CA LEU A 505 31.92 21.08 38.78
C LEU A 505 31.36 20.58 37.43
N LEU A 506 30.23 21.13 36.97
CA LEU A 506 29.48 20.67 35.79
C LEU A 506 29.35 21.72 34.67
N LYS A 507 30.13 22.81 34.72
CA LYS A 507 30.29 23.70 33.57
C LYS A 507 31.26 23.04 32.56
N PRO A 508 31.01 23.20 31.24
CA PRO A 508 31.61 22.39 30.19
C PRO A 508 33.14 22.49 30.11
#